data_AF-A0A6S9CRF1-F1
#
_entry.id   AF-A0A6S9CRF1-F1
#
_cell.length_a   1.000
_cell.length_b   1.000
_cell.length_c   1.000
_cell.angle_alpha   90.00
_cell.angle_beta   90.00
_cell.angle_gamma   90.00
#
_symmetry.space_group_name_H-M   'P 1'
#
loop_
_entity.id
_entity.type
_entity.pdbx_description
1 polymer ?
#
loop_
_entity_poly.entity_id
_entity_poly.type
_entity_poly.pdbx_seq_one_letter_code
_entity_poly.pdbx_strand_id
1 'polypeptide(L)'
;MASDKNKSAGLAHPLHPMLRRSYGILEPMFIQHVLPAAGHGLLATEEQWTKLLSTLPPAASSVADWLLKKWNGDDCDSTPEEKWIELKRRLLQFRQNESESKHRNKKKLSSSDSIRIEQWPIETVFKYSYPRLDINVSKMRNHLLKSPFCVHPKTGRVCIPINVSQVEQFDPFDVPTLPMLMKELDEYDGEEEEGRKKVQHAWQKTSLRESFEHFEKAFLGPMWKELRKEKREEAEERAAYAGDF
;
A
#
# COMPACT_ATOMS: atom_id res chain seq x y z
N MET A 1 17.71 4.49 14.22
CA MET A 1 17.09 4.05 15.48
C MET A 1 15.85 4.89 15.74
N ALA A 2 14.68 4.40 15.35
CA ALA A 2 13.43 5.13 15.53
C ALA A 2 12.96 5.00 16.99
N SER A 3 12.76 6.14 17.64
CA SER A 3 12.34 6.25 19.04
C SER A 3 10.98 5.59 19.29
N ASP A 4 10.95 4.64 20.22
CA ASP A 4 9.78 3.98 20.85
C ASP A 4 8.87 4.94 21.65
N LYS A 5 8.47 6.07 21.07
CA LYS A 5 7.60 7.07 21.74
C LYS A 5 6.28 7.37 21.04
N ASN A 6 5.94 6.68 19.97
CA ASN A 6 4.55 6.59 19.53
C ASN A 6 3.91 5.38 20.19
N LYS A 7 3.37 5.58 21.40
CA LYS A 7 2.33 4.68 21.92
C LYS A 7 1.27 4.60 20.83
N SER A 8 1.09 3.43 20.22
CA SER A 8 0.00 3.14 19.29
C SER A 8 -1.28 3.68 19.90
N ALA A 9 -1.82 4.78 19.34
CA ALA A 9 -3.16 5.21 19.67
C ALA A 9 -4.06 4.09 19.16
N GLY A 10 -4.57 3.25 20.07
CA GLY A 10 -5.34 2.08 19.73
C GLY A 10 -6.50 2.42 18.79
N LEU A 11 -6.87 1.47 17.93
CA LEU A 11 -7.94 1.69 16.97
C LEU A 11 -9.27 1.98 17.68
N ALA A 12 -10.07 2.89 17.12
CA ALA A 12 -11.42 3.15 17.62
C ALA A 12 -12.30 1.88 17.51
N HIS A 13 -13.22 1.72 18.47
CA HIS A 13 -14.18 0.62 18.49
C HIS A 13 -15.63 1.16 18.56
N PRO A 14 -16.53 0.82 17.61
CA PRO A 14 -16.31 -0.07 16.46
C PRO A 14 -15.37 0.54 15.40
N LEU A 15 -14.79 -0.31 14.56
CA LEU A 15 -13.84 0.11 13.53
C LEU A 15 -14.54 1.00 12.48
N HIS A 16 -13.92 2.13 12.15
CA HIS A 16 -14.43 3.06 11.14
C HIS A 16 -14.58 2.38 9.75
N PRO A 17 -15.64 2.65 8.97
CA PRO A 17 -15.87 1.99 7.67
C PRO A 17 -14.69 2.05 6.69
N MET A 18 -13.99 3.19 6.65
CA MET A 18 -12.78 3.35 5.84
C MET A 18 -11.68 2.35 6.23
N LEU A 19 -11.43 2.19 7.54
CA LEU A 19 -10.42 1.25 8.03
C LEU A 19 -10.85 -0.19 7.79
N ARG A 20 -12.14 -0.51 7.97
CA ARG A 20 -12.67 -1.82 7.63
C ARG A 20 -12.47 -2.16 6.15
N ARG A 21 -12.73 -1.22 5.25
CA ARG A 21 -12.47 -1.36 3.81
C ARG A 21 -10.97 -1.56 3.53
N SER A 22 -10.12 -0.74 4.14
CA SER A 22 -8.66 -0.87 3.99
C SER A 22 -8.15 -2.22 4.50
N TYR A 23 -8.65 -2.72 5.63
CA TYR A 23 -8.25 -4.03 6.15
C TYR A 23 -8.57 -5.16 5.16
N GLY A 24 -9.74 -5.13 4.52
CA GLY A 24 -10.12 -6.12 3.51
C GLY A 24 -9.21 -6.14 2.29
N ILE A 25 -8.57 -5.02 1.95
CA ILE A 25 -7.57 -4.94 0.86
C ILE A 25 -6.19 -5.39 1.37
N LEU A 26 -5.80 -4.94 2.56
CA LEU A 26 -4.44 -5.09 3.06
C LEU A 26 -4.15 -6.47 3.67
N GLU A 27 -5.14 -7.16 4.22
CA GLU A 27 -4.93 -8.48 4.83
C GLU A 27 -4.45 -9.52 3.81
N PRO A 28 -5.07 -9.68 2.62
CA PRO A 28 -4.56 -10.58 1.59
C PRO A 28 -3.13 -10.24 1.17
N MET A 29 -2.83 -8.95 0.96
CA MET A 29 -1.47 -8.51 0.59
C MET A 29 -0.46 -8.75 1.72
N PHE A 30 -0.86 -8.60 2.98
CA PHE A 30 -0.05 -8.91 4.14
C PHE A 30 0.31 -10.40 4.18
N ILE A 31 -0.68 -11.27 3.95
CA ILE A 31 -0.46 -12.73 3.91
C ILE A 31 0.48 -13.11 2.77
N GLN A 32 0.28 -12.56 1.58
CA GLN A 32 1.04 -12.90 0.39
C GLN A 32 2.47 -12.33 0.39
N HIS A 33 2.67 -11.09 0.84
CA HIS A 33 3.92 -10.35 0.64
C HIS A 33 4.68 -10.02 1.93
N VAL A 34 4.06 -10.10 3.11
CA VAL A 34 4.72 -9.74 4.38
C VAL A 34 5.06 -10.97 5.21
N LEU A 35 4.14 -11.93 5.33
CA LEU A 35 4.36 -13.13 6.14
C LEU A 35 5.47 -14.08 5.63
N PRO A 36 5.60 -14.34 4.32
CA PRO A 36 6.55 -15.35 3.81
C PRO A 36 8.01 -14.88 3.85
N ALA A 37 8.94 -15.83 3.72
CA ALA A 37 10.38 -15.57 3.73
C ALA A 37 10.86 -14.64 2.60
N ALA A 38 10.18 -14.68 1.44
CA ALA A 38 10.45 -13.75 0.33
C ALA A 38 10.07 -12.29 0.65
N GLY A 39 9.22 -12.10 1.66
CA GLY A 39 8.79 -10.80 2.17
C GLY A 39 9.55 -10.38 3.42
N HIS A 40 8.80 -10.07 4.48
CA HIS A 40 9.37 -9.71 5.78
C HIS A 40 9.58 -10.92 6.70
N GLY A 41 9.10 -12.11 6.30
CA GLY A 41 9.33 -13.36 7.03
C GLY A 41 8.69 -13.42 8.42
N LEU A 42 7.65 -12.64 8.70
CA LEU A 42 7.08 -12.49 10.06
C LEU A 42 6.63 -13.83 10.69
N LEU A 43 6.22 -14.79 9.87
CA LEU A 43 5.83 -16.14 10.31
C LEU A 43 6.66 -17.24 9.61
N ALA A 44 7.80 -16.87 9.02
CA ALA A 44 8.67 -17.78 8.29
C ALA A 44 9.72 -18.44 9.18
N THR A 45 10.23 -17.74 10.20
CA THR A 45 11.28 -18.24 11.09
C THR A 45 10.91 -18.10 12.57
N GLU A 46 11.54 -18.93 13.40
CA GLU A 46 11.31 -18.95 14.85
C GLU A 46 11.50 -17.61 15.52
N GLU A 47 12.59 -16.93 15.18
CA GLU A 47 12.91 -15.61 15.71
C GLU A 47 11.78 -14.59 15.41
N GLN A 48 11.26 -14.61 14.18
CA GLN A 48 10.28 -13.62 13.72
C GLN A 48 8.88 -13.88 14.30
N TRP A 49 8.41 -15.13 14.32
CA TRP A 49 7.10 -15.40 14.92
C TRP A 49 7.13 -15.22 16.42
N THR A 50 8.25 -15.51 17.10
CA THR A 50 8.40 -15.25 18.53
C THR A 50 8.31 -13.75 18.82
N LYS A 51 9.00 -12.93 18.01
CA LYS A 51 8.90 -11.47 18.08
C LYS A 51 7.47 -10.99 17.83
N LEU A 52 6.76 -11.52 16.83
CA LEU A 52 5.37 -11.16 16.57
C LEU A 52 4.46 -11.52 17.75
N LEU A 53 4.55 -12.75 18.27
CA LEU A 53 3.72 -13.23 19.37
C LEU A 53 3.96 -12.43 20.67
N SER A 54 5.18 -11.93 20.90
CA SER A 54 5.47 -11.05 22.04
C SER A 54 4.71 -9.71 22.01
N THR A 55 4.16 -9.32 20.86
CA THR A 55 3.35 -8.09 20.73
C THR A 55 1.87 -8.30 21.08
N LEU A 56 1.44 -9.53 21.34
CA LEU A 56 0.06 -9.82 21.72
C LEU A 56 -0.29 -9.13 23.05
N PRO A 57 -1.57 -8.78 23.27
CA PRO A 57 -2.02 -8.29 24.56
C PRO A 57 -1.67 -9.29 25.69
N PRO A 58 -1.21 -8.84 26.87
CA PRO A 58 -0.81 -9.73 27.96
C PRO A 58 -1.90 -10.73 28.39
N ALA A 59 -3.16 -10.33 28.26
CA ALA A 59 -4.32 -11.19 28.52
C ALA A 59 -4.38 -12.43 27.61
N ALA A 60 -3.77 -12.40 26.42
CA ALA A 60 -3.69 -13.52 25.48
C ALA A 60 -2.32 -14.23 25.50
N SER A 61 -1.48 -14.02 26.53
CA SER A 61 -0.17 -14.68 26.67
C SER A 61 -0.25 -16.21 26.59
N SER A 62 -1.28 -16.82 27.19
CA SER A 62 -1.50 -18.27 27.10
C SER A 62 -1.69 -18.78 25.66
N VAL A 63 -2.21 -17.93 24.76
CA VAL A 63 -2.33 -18.26 23.33
C VAL A 63 -0.96 -18.22 22.67
N ALA A 64 -0.15 -17.21 22.99
CA ALA A 64 1.22 -17.08 22.49
C ALA A 64 2.09 -18.29 22.89
N ASP A 65 2.09 -18.66 24.17
CA ASP A 65 2.89 -19.78 24.69
C ASP A 65 2.51 -21.11 24.03
N TRP A 66 1.21 -21.32 23.83
CA TRP A 66 0.70 -22.51 23.14
C TRP A 66 1.15 -22.56 21.67
N LEU A 67 1.08 -21.43 20.97
CA LEU A 67 1.52 -21.34 19.57
C LEU A 67 3.02 -21.52 19.44
N LEU A 68 3.82 -20.95 20.34
CA LEU A 68 5.28 -21.16 20.39
C LEU A 68 5.60 -22.64 20.55
N LYS A 69 4.98 -23.32 21.52
CA LYS A 69 5.20 -24.75 21.73
C LYS A 69 4.80 -25.60 20.51
N LYS A 70 3.71 -25.23 19.83
CA LYS A 70 3.25 -25.95 18.64
C LYS A 70 4.14 -25.70 17.43
N TRP A 71 4.53 -24.46 17.18
CA TRP A 71 5.31 -24.08 16.00
C TRP A 71 6.79 -24.44 16.10
N ASN A 72 7.30 -24.58 17.33
CA ASN A 72 8.65 -25.09 17.60
C ASN A 72 8.70 -26.63 17.70
N GLY A 73 7.58 -27.31 17.55
CA GLY A 73 7.57 -28.78 17.51
C GLY A 73 8.13 -29.30 16.19
N ASP A 74 8.82 -30.44 16.25
CA ASP A 74 9.52 -31.06 15.11
C ASP A 74 8.60 -31.36 13.90
N ASP A 75 7.29 -31.46 14.12
CA ASP A 75 6.27 -31.77 13.08
C ASP A 75 5.59 -30.51 12.48
N CYS A 76 6.08 -29.29 12.74
CA CYS A 76 5.43 -28.08 12.25
C CYS A 76 5.85 -27.73 10.80
N ASP A 77 5.16 -28.33 9.82
CA ASP A 77 5.28 -27.99 8.39
C ASP A 77 4.25 -26.94 7.93
N SER A 78 3.72 -26.13 8.86
CA SER A 78 2.67 -25.16 8.54
C SER A 78 3.22 -23.95 7.79
N THR A 79 2.53 -23.56 6.72
CA THR A 79 2.88 -22.37 5.94
C THR A 79 2.67 -21.08 6.76
N PRO A 80 3.34 -19.96 6.41
CA PRO A 80 3.11 -18.67 7.07
C PRO A 80 1.64 -18.23 7.05
N GLU A 81 0.92 -18.53 5.97
CA GLU A 81 -0.52 -18.28 5.84
C GLU A 81 -1.35 -19.12 6.83
N GLU A 82 -1.09 -20.43 6.91
CA GLU A 82 -1.75 -21.32 7.86
C GLU A 82 -1.50 -20.90 9.31
N LYS A 83 -0.28 -20.48 9.64
CA LYS A 83 0.07 -19.94 10.96
C LYS A 83 -0.74 -18.68 11.28
N TRP A 84 -0.96 -17.78 10.32
CA TRP A 84 -1.79 -16.59 10.51
C TRP A 84 -3.26 -16.92 10.73
N ILE A 85 -3.82 -17.84 9.93
CA ILE A 85 -5.20 -18.31 10.08
C ILE A 85 -5.40 -18.97 11.44
N GLU A 86 -4.47 -19.85 11.84
CA GLU A 86 -4.49 -20.53 13.13
C GLU A 86 -4.43 -19.54 14.30
N LEU A 87 -3.55 -18.54 14.24
CA LEU A 87 -3.44 -17.49 15.25
C LEU A 87 -4.76 -16.74 15.41
N LYS A 88 -5.36 -16.23 14.33
CA LYS A 88 -6.65 -15.52 14.39
C LYS A 88 -7.76 -16.39 14.99
N ARG A 89 -7.83 -17.65 14.55
CA ARG A 89 -8.81 -18.63 15.04
C ARG A 89 -8.67 -18.86 16.54
N ARG A 90 -7.43 -19.00 17.04
CA ARG A 90 -7.14 -19.19 18.46
C ARG A 90 -7.49 -17.97 19.31
N LEU A 91 -7.21 -16.76 18.82
CA LEU A 91 -7.61 -15.53 19.50
C LEU A 91 -9.14 -15.41 19.59
N LEU A 92 -9.86 -15.78 18.53
CA LEU A 92 -11.33 -15.80 18.55
C LEU A 92 -11.88 -16.80 19.58
N GLN A 93 -11.36 -18.03 19.59
CA GLN A 93 -11.75 -19.07 20.55
C GLN A 93 -11.44 -18.67 22.00
N PHE A 94 -10.27 -18.07 22.24
CA PHE A 94 -9.87 -17.58 23.55
C PHE A 94 -10.89 -16.55 24.09
N ARG A 95 -11.33 -15.62 23.24
CA ARG A 95 -12.35 -14.63 23.61
C ARG A 95 -13.73 -15.25 23.90
N GLN A 96 -14.14 -16.22 23.08
CA GLN A 96 -15.43 -16.91 23.25
C GLN A 96 -15.47 -17.72 24.55
N ASN A 97 -14.43 -18.53 24.80
CA ASN A 97 -14.35 -19.38 25.99
C ASN A 97 -14.35 -18.57 27.30
N GLU A 98 -13.68 -17.42 27.32
CA GLU A 98 -13.68 -16.52 28.48
C GLU A 98 -15.04 -15.82 28.69
N SER A 99 -15.83 -15.63 27.62
CA SER A 99 -17.18 -15.06 27.70
C SER A 99 -18.22 -16.05 28.24
N GLU A 100 -18.04 -17.35 27.98
CA GLU A 100 -18.96 -18.42 28.37
C GLU A 100 -18.66 -19.04 29.74
N SER A 101 -17.49 -18.77 30.32
CA SER A 101 -17.09 -19.33 31.61
C SER A 101 -17.99 -18.82 32.77
N LYS A 102 -18.99 -19.62 33.15
CA LYS A 102 -19.87 -19.40 34.31
C LYS A 102 -19.25 -19.82 35.65
N HIS A 103 -17.99 -20.26 35.67
CA HIS A 103 -17.32 -20.74 36.87
C HIS A 103 -16.76 -19.59 37.73
N ARG A 104 -17.26 -19.52 38.98
CA ARG A 104 -17.11 -18.45 39.98
C ARG A 104 -15.68 -18.00 40.36
N ASN A 105 -14.62 -18.67 39.93
CA ASN A 105 -13.25 -18.43 40.44
C ASN A 105 -12.19 -18.05 39.38
N LYS A 106 -12.55 -17.88 38.09
CA LYS A 106 -11.62 -17.33 37.08
C LYS A 106 -11.96 -15.86 36.81
N LYS A 107 -10.92 -15.02 36.75
CA LYS A 107 -11.05 -13.57 36.51
C LYS A 107 -11.53 -13.37 35.07
N LYS A 108 -12.81 -13.00 34.90
CA LYS A 108 -13.43 -12.73 33.60
C LYS A 108 -12.59 -11.71 32.81
N LEU A 109 -12.35 -11.99 31.53
CA LEU A 109 -11.65 -11.07 30.62
C LEU A 109 -12.35 -9.69 30.62
N SER A 110 -11.57 -8.63 30.84
CA SER A 110 -12.09 -7.25 30.80
C SER A 110 -12.62 -6.92 29.41
N SER A 111 -13.68 -6.09 29.33
CA SER A 111 -14.20 -5.58 28.06
C SER A 111 -13.09 -4.91 27.22
N SER A 112 -12.24 -4.13 27.88
CA SER A 112 -11.08 -3.48 27.25
C SER A 112 -10.05 -4.47 26.69
N ASP A 113 -9.74 -5.55 27.41
CA ASP A 113 -8.80 -6.57 26.92
C ASP A 113 -9.39 -7.38 25.77
N SER A 114 -10.70 -7.66 25.81
CA SER A 114 -11.40 -8.32 24.70
C SER A 114 -11.32 -7.50 23.40
N ILE A 115 -11.52 -6.18 23.49
CA ILE A 115 -11.39 -5.26 22.35
C ILE A 115 -9.94 -5.24 21.83
N ARG A 116 -8.95 -5.17 22.72
CA ARG A 116 -7.52 -5.18 22.31
C ARG A 116 -7.13 -6.47 21.60
N ILE A 117 -7.62 -7.62 22.06
CA ILE A 117 -7.37 -8.91 21.41
C ILE A 117 -8.04 -8.96 20.03
N GLU A 118 -9.26 -8.43 19.90
CA GLU A 118 -9.95 -8.33 18.61
C GLU A 118 -9.23 -7.44 17.61
N GLN A 119 -8.72 -6.31 18.08
CA GLN A 119 -8.08 -5.31 17.22
C GLN A 119 -6.63 -5.64 16.90
N TRP A 120 -5.95 -6.48 17.69
CA TRP A 120 -4.53 -6.78 17.50
C TRP A 120 -4.19 -7.30 16.09
N PRO A 121 -4.94 -8.23 15.46
CA PRO A 121 -4.67 -8.64 14.08
C PRO A 121 -4.79 -7.47 13.09
N ILE A 122 -5.77 -6.59 13.31
CA ILE A 122 -6.03 -5.40 12.48
C ILE A 122 -4.89 -4.40 12.61
N GLU A 123 -4.48 -4.10 13.84
CA GLU A 123 -3.33 -3.23 14.13
C GLU A 123 -2.04 -3.79 13.55
N THR A 124 -1.86 -5.12 13.60
CA THR A 124 -0.70 -5.79 13.01
C THR A 124 -0.67 -5.62 11.51
N VAL A 125 -1.76 -5.92 10.80
CA VAL A 125 -1.86 -5.72 9.34
C VAL A 125 -1.59 -4.25 8.98
N PHE A 126 -2.18 -3.31 9.72
CA PHE A 126 -1.94 -1.89 9.44
C PHE A 126 -0.51 -1.43 9.72
N LYS A 127 0.12 -1.94 10.77
CA LYS A 127 1.51 -1.59 11.10
C LYS A 127 2.48 -1.91 9.96
N TYR A 128 2.27 -3.03 9.28
CA TYR A 128 3.15 -3.53 8.22
C TYR A 128 2.69 -3.14 6.80
N SER A 129 1.39 -2.94 6.57
CA SER A 129 0.86 -2.78 5.22
C SER A 129 0.11 -1.47 4.98
N TYR A 130 -0.26 -0.70 6.02
CA TYR A 130 -0.99 0.55 5.82
C TYR A 130 -0.05 1.68 5.33
N PRO A 131 -0.45 2.49 4.34
CA PRO A 131 0.37 3.59 3.84
C PRO A 131 0.75 4.59 4.93
N ARG A 132 2.05 4.87 5.06
CA ARG A 132 2.57 5.90 5.96
C ARG A 132 2.71 7.20 5.18
N LEU A 133 1.83 8.15 5.46
CA LEU A 133 1.81 9.44 4.77
C LEU A 133 2.76 10.43 5.46
N ASP A 134 3.60 11.09 4.67
CA ASP A 134 4.33 12.27 5.15
C ASP A 134 3.37 13.46 5.20
N ILE A 135 2.93 13.76 6.41
CA ILE A 135 1.90 14.78 6.66
C ILE A 135 2.33 16.18 6.24
N ASN A 136 3.64 16.47 6.22
CA ASN A 136 4.13 17.81 5.88
C ASN A 136 4.00 18.10 4.39
N VAL A 137 3.99 17.04 3.56
CA VAL A 137 3.78 17.14 2.12
C VAL A 137 2.34 17.55 1.78
N SER A 138 1.36 17.12 2.58
CA SER A 138 -0.07 17.37 2.32
C SER A 138 -0.65 18.58 3.07
N LYS A 139 0.00 19.07 4.13
CA LYS A 139 -0.54 20.15 4.99
C LYS A 139 -0.36 21.55 4.41
N MET A 140 0.77 21.82 3.77
CA MET A 140 1.17 23.18 3.40
C MET A 140 0.95 23.41 1.90
N ARG A 141 0.25 24.50 1.54
CA ARG A 141 -0.04 24.86 0.14
C ARG A 141 1.19 25.23 -0.69
N ASN A 142 2.27 25.65 -0.03
CA ASN A 142 3.52 26.07 -0.65
C ASN A 142 4.60 24.97 -0.62
N HIS A 143 4.23 23.72 -0.31
CA HIS A 143 5.16 22.61 -0.34
C HIS A 143 5.59 22.32 -1.80
N LEU A 144 6.90 22.32 -2.04
CA LEU A 144 7.46 22.03 -3.36
C LEU A 144 7.58 20.52 -3.55
N LEU A 145 6.98 20.00 -4.62
CA LEU A 145 7.06 18.60 -5.01
C LEU A 145 7.88 18.43 -6.29
N LYS A 146 8.42 17.21 -6.43
CA LYS A 146 9.14 16.80 -7.63
C LYS A 146 8.22 16.86 -8.86
N SER A 147 8.68 17.48 -9.94
CA SER A 147 7.95 17.50 -11.21
C SER A 147 7.86 16.09 -11.80
N PRO A 148 6.73 15.70 -12.43
CA PRO A 148 6.71 14.56 -13.34
C PRO A 148 7.80 14.69 -14.41
N PHE A 149 8.31 13.55 -14.89
CA PHE A 149 9.35 13.40 -15.91
C PHE A 149 10.73 13.97 -15.60
N CYS A 150 10.99 14.52 -14.41
CA CYS A 150 12.36 14.88 -14.07
C CYS A 150 13.21 13.65 -13.72
N VAL A 151 14.51 13.76 -13.98
CA VAL A 151 15.49 12.68 -13.76
C VAL A 151 15.90 12.66 -12.30
N HIS A 152 15.84 11.50 -11.65
CA HIS A 152 16.36 11.35 -10.30
C HIS A 152 17.90 11.35 -10.31
N PRO A 153 18.58 12.29 -9.61
CA PRO A 153 20.01 12.54 -9.82
C PRO A 153 20.90 11.36 -9.47
N LYS A 154 20.50 10.52 -8.50
CA LYS A 154 21.31 9.37 -8.07
C LYS A 154 21.09 8.11 -8.90
N THR A 155 19.90 7.94 -9.48
CA THR A 155 19.52 6.69 -10.17
C THR A 155 19.47 6.85 -11.68
N GLY A 156 19.48 8.10 -12.18
CA GLY A 156 19.29 8.40 -13.60
C GLY A 156 17.89 8.08 -14.12
N ARG A 157 16.99 7.52 -13.31
CA ARG A 157 15.64 7.12 -13.71
C ARG A 157 14.74 8.32 -13.89
N VAL A 158 13.92 8.29 -14.94
CA VAL A 158 12.89 9.31 -15.22
C VAL A 158 11.69 9.08 -14.29
N CYS A 159 11.16 10.13 -13.66
CA CYS A 159 9.94 10.02 -12.87
C CYS A 159 8.69 9.96 -13.73
N ILE A 160 8.39 8.75 -14.22
CA ILE A 160 7.22 8.48 -15.05
C ILE A 160 5.93 8.36 -14.21
N PRO A 161 4.77 8.74 -14.77
CA PRO A 161 3.46 8.43 -14.18
C PRO A 161 3.22 6.92 -14.12
N ILE A 162 2.59 6.46 -13.03
CA ILE A 162 2.26 5.04 -12.83
C ILE A 162 0.84 4.78 -13.30
N ASN A 163 0.66 3.77 -14.17
CA ASN A 163 -0.66 3.33 -14.60
C ASN A 163 -1.35 2.54 -13.50
N VAL A 164 -2.34 3.16 -12.85
CA VAL A 164 -3.07 2.57 -11.72
C VAL A 164 -3.79 1.27 -12.10
N SER A 165 -4.29 1.15 -13.34
CA SER A 165 -5.00 -0.05 -13.82
C SER A 165 -4.08 -1.27 -14.00
N GLN A 166 -2.77 -1.05 -14.08
CA GLN A 166 -1.75 -2.09 -14.25
C GLN A 166 -0.65 -1.97 -13.17
N VAL A 167 -0.99 -1.46 -11.99
CA VAL A 167 0.00 -1.16 -10.94
C VAL A 167 0.80 -2.37 -10.49
N GLU A 168 0.21 -3.57 -10.51
CA GLU A 168 0.88 -4.84 -10.17
C GLU A 168 2.01 -5.21 -11.15
N GLN A 169 2.01 -4.63 -12.36
CA GLN A 169 3.03 -4.85 -13.40
C GLN A 169 4.14 -3.79 -13.35
N PHE A 170 4.00 -2.78 -12.49
CA PHE A 170 4.99 -1.70 -12.40
C PHE A 170 6.25 -2.18 -11.70
N ASP A 171 7.37 -2.25 -12.44
CA ASP A 171 8.69 -2.50 -11.87
C ASP A 171 9.51 -1.19 -11.78
N PRO A 172 9.89 -0.72 -10.57
CA PRO A 172 10.74 0.45 -10.42
C PRO A 172 12.15 0.28 -11.02
N PHE A 173 12.60 -0.95 -11.27
CA PHE A 173 13.90 -1.27 -11.87
C PHE A 173 13.90 -1.23 -13.40
N ASP A 174 12.74 -1.28 -14.04
CA ASP A 174 12.58 -1.21 -15.49
C ASP A 174 12.30 0.22 -15.99
N VAL A 175 12.11 1.17 -15.07
CA VAL A 175 11.88 2.59 -15.42
C VAL A 175 13.07 3.15 -16.23
N PRO A 176 12.83 3.78 -17.39
CA PRO A 176 13.89 4.23 -18.27
C PRO A 176 14.83 5.23 -17.60
N THR A 177 16.13 5.10 -17.90
CA THR A 177 17.16 6.01 -17.43
C THR A 177 17.56 7.01 -18.51
N LEU A 178 18.04 8.19 -18.11
CA LEU A 178 18.50 9.20 -19.06
C LEU A 178 19.58 8.66 -20.04
N PRO A 179 20.63 7.92 -19.60
CA PRO A 179 21.59 7.35 -20.54
C PRO A 179 20.97 6.34 -21.51
N MET A 180 19.99 5.55 -21.08
CA MET A 180 19.26 4.62 -21.96
C MET A 180 18.50 5.40 -23.04
N LEU A 181 17.76 6.43 -22.65
CA LEU A 181 16.99 7.25 -23.60
C LEU A 181 17.89 7.97 -24.62
N MET A 182 19.07 8.45 -24.19
CA MET A 182 20.05 9.05 -25.10
C MET A 182 20.55 8.02 -26.12
N LYS A 183 20.92 6.83 -25.64
CA LYS A 183 21.38 5.74 -26.50
C LYS A 183 20.31 5.30 -27.50
N GLU A 184 19.06 5.16 -27.07
CA GLU A 184 17.93 4.82 -27.95
C GLU A 184 17.71 5.86 -29.06
N LEU A 185 17.92 7.15 -28.77
CA LEU A 185 17.84 8.22 -29.77
C LEU A 185 18.99 8.14 -30.77
N ASP A 186 20.22 7.98 -30.29
CA ASP A 186 21.42 7.87 -31.14
C ASP A 186 21.33 6.64 -32.06
N GLU A 187 20.87 5.51 -31.54
CA GLU A 187 20.63 4.28 -32.31
C GLU A 187 19.50 4.46 -33.32
N TYR A 188 18.40 5.11 -32.93
CA TYR A 188 17.33 5.40 -33.85
C TYR A 188 17.84 6.29 -34.99
N ASP A 189 18.54 7.38 -34.72
CA ASP A 189 18.98 8.33 -35.75
C ASP A 189 20.12 7.77 -36.64
N GLY A 190 20.82 6.72 -36.21
CA GLY A 190 21.85 6.02 -36.98
C GLY A 190 21.35 4.97 -37.99
N GLU A 191 20.08 4.57 -37.92
CA GLU A 191 19.46 3.63 -38.87
C GLU A 191 18.87 4.36 -40.09
N GLU A 192 19.16 3.87 -41.31
CA GLU A 192 18.70 4.45 -42.59
C GLU A 192 17.17 4.62 -42.65
N GLU A 193 16.70 5.75 -43.20
CA GLU A 193 15.31 6.24 -43.15
C GLU A 193 14.26 5.42 -43.95
N GLU A 194 14.65 4.34 -44.65
CA GLU A 194 13.75 3.65 -45.57
C GLU A 194 12.58 2.96 -44.84
N GLY A 195 11.41 3.61 -44.87
CA GLY A 195 10.13 3.07 -44.40
C GLY A 195 9.67 3.53 -43.01
N ARG A 196 10.38 4.45 -42.34
CA ARG A 196 9.97 4.94 -41.03
C ARG A 196 8.77 5.89 -41.09
N LYS A 197 7.77 5.64 -40.25
CA LYS A 197 6.67 6.58 -40.03
C LYS A 197 7.24 7.89 -39.50
N LYS A 198 6.79 9.01 -40.04
CA LYS A 198 7.17 10.35 -39.56
C LYS A 198 6.72 10.51 -38.11
N VAL A 199 7.66 10.41 -37.18
CA VAL A 199 7.41 10.56 -35.75
C VAL A 199 7.48 12.06 -35.41
N GLN A 200 6.51 12.57 -34.66
CA GLN A 200 6.39 14.01 -34.40
C GLN A 200 7.38 14.50 -33.34
N HIS A 201 7.70 13.65 -32.35
CA HIS A 201 8.55 14.02 -31.22
C HIS A 201 9.60 12.95 -30.92
N ALA A 202 10.81 13.39 -30.53
CA ALA A 202 11.94 12.48 -30.24
C ALA A 202 11.61 11.41 -29.19
N TRP A 203 10.86 11.75 -28.15
CA TRP A 203 10.49 10.81 -27.07
C TRP A 203 9.68 9.60 -27.57
N GLN A 204 8.96 9.73 -28.70
CA GLN A 204 8.21 8.63 -29.30
C GLN A 204 9.11 7.55 -29.92
N LYS A 205 10.40 7.83 -30.07
CA LYS A 205 11.43 6.89 -30.53
C LYS A 205 12.05 6.08 -29.39
N THR A 206 11.68 6.38 -28.14
CA THR A 206 12.32 5.87 -26.93
C THR A 206 11.37 5.07 -26.05
N SER A 207 11.91 4.35 -25.07
CA SER A 207 11.16 3.68 -24.00
C SER A 207 10.32 4.62 -23.14
N LEU A 208 10.51 5.94 -23.23
CA LEU A 208 9.65 6.93 -22.59
C LEU A 208 8.24 7.01 -23.21
N ARG A 209 8.08 6.52 -24.44
CA ARG A 209 6.85 6.66 -25.22
C ARG A 209 5.60 6.19 -24.49
N GLU A 210 5.62 4.97 -23.98
CA GLU A 210 4.44 4.36 -23.35
C GLU A 210 3.97 5.17 -22.14
N SER A 211 4.91 5.58 -21.30
CA SER A 211 4.63 6.38 -20.10
C SER A 211 4.06 7.76 -20.44
N PHE A 212 4.61 8.41 -21.47
CA PHE A 212 4.14 9.73 -21.88
C PHE A 212 2.76 9.66 -22.57
N GLU A 213 2.55 8.70 -23.47
CA GLU A 213 1.25 8.49 -24.10
C GLU A 213 0.16 8.16 -23.07
N HIS A 214 0.49 7.35 -22.04
CA HIS A 214 -0.42 7.08 -20.94
C HIS A 214 -0.79 8.38 -20.20
N PHE A 215 0.20 9.21 -19.86
CA PHE A 215 -0.03 10.50 -19.20
C PHE A 215 -0.94 11.42 -20.03
N GLU A 216 -0.67 11.53 -21.33
CA GLU A 216 -1.46 12.36 -22.22
C GLU A 216 -2.91 11.87 -22.33
N LYS A 217 -3.11 10.58 -22.58
CA LYS A 217 -4.44 10.00 -22.84
C LYS A 217 -5.27 9.80 -21.59
N ALA A 218 -4.68 9.29 -20.51
CA ALA A 218 -5.41 8.90 -19.30
C ALA A 218 -5.56 10.04 -18.29
N PHE A 219 -4.64 11.02 -18.29
CA PHE A 219 -4.67 12.12 -17.33
C PHE A 219 -4.95 13.47 -17.99
N LEU A 220 -4.10 13.92 -18.92
CA LEU A 220 -4.24 15.27 -19.50
C LEU A 220 -5.51 15.42 -20.33
N GLY A 221 -5.82 14.46 -21.21
CA GLY A 221 -7.00 14.51 -22.08
C GLY A 221 -8.32 14.69 -21.32
N PRO A 222 -8.64 13.82 -20.34
CA PRO A 222 -9.81 13.96 -19.49
C PRO A 222 -9.83 15.28 -18.72
N MET A 223 -8.69 15.68 -18.14
CA MET A 223 -8.57 16.94 -17.39
C MET A 223 -8.88 18.15 -18.28
N TRP A 224 -8.34 18.21 -19.50
CA TRP A 224 -8.63 19.29 -20.44
C TRP A 224 -10.09 19.30 -20.90
N LYS A 225 -10.70 18.13 -21.05
CA LYS A 225 -12.11 18.01 -21.42
C LYS A 225 -13.03 18.57 -20.33
N GLU A 226 -12.78 18.23 -19.08
CA GLU A 226 -13.52 18.77 -17.93
C GLU A 226 -13.31 20.29 -17.80
N LEU A 227 -12.08 20.79 -17.93
CA LEU A 227 -11.79 22.23 -17.88
C LEU A 227 -12.52 23.01 -18.98
N ARG A 228 -12.60 22.45 -20.20
CA ARG A 228 -13.34 23.07 -21.32
C ARG A 228 -14.84 23.07 -21.07
N LYS A 229 -15.36 22.01 -20.45
CA LYS A 229 -16.78 21.91 -20.09
C LYS A 229 -17.14 22.97 -19.05
N GLU A 230 -16.36 23.08 -17.97
CA GLU A 230 -16.55 24.08 -16.92
C GLU A 230 -16.51 25.51 -17.48
N LYS A 231 -15.52 25.83 -18.32
CA LYS A 231 -15.44 27.14 -18.98
C LYS A 231 -16.63 27.45 -19.88
N ARG A 232 -17.21 26.45 -20.54
CA ARG A 232 -18.40 26.61 -21.39
C ARG A 232 -19.62 26.87 -20.53
N GLU A 233 -19.80 26.10 -19.45
CA GLU A 233 -20.90 26.28 -18.50
C GLU A 233 -20.85 27.67 -17.85
N GLU A 234 -19.66 28.13 -17.43
CA GLU A 234 -19.49 29.50 -16.92
C GLU A 234 -19.81 30.59 -17.97
N ALA A 235 -19.48 30.35 -19.25
CA ALA A 235 -19.77 31.31 -20.32
C ALA A 235 -21.27 31.37 -20.63
N GLU A 236 -21.95 30.23 -20.64
CA GLU A 236 -23.40 30.12 -20.79
C GLU A 236 -24.14 30.80 -19.62
N GLU A 237 -23.69 30.58 -18.38
CA GLU A 237 -24.24 31.27 -17.19
C GLU A 237 -24.04 32.79 -17.26
N ARG A 238 -22.86 33.25 -17.66
CA ARG A 238 -22.58 34.68 -17.82
C ARG A 238 -23.43 35.31 -18.93
N ALA A 239 -23.60 34.63 -20.07
CA ALA A 239 -24.44 35.11 -21.16
C ALA A 239 -25.92 35.21 -20.72
N ALA A 240 -26.42 34.19 -20.01
CA ALA A 240 -27.77 34.19 -19.45
C ALA A 240 -27.99 35.34 -18.44
N TYR A 241 -26.98 35.68 -17.63
CA TYR A 241 -27.06 36.81 -16.69
C TYR A 241 -26.95 38.18 -17.37
N ALA A 242 -26.14 38.28 -18.44
CA ALA A 242 -25.95 39.52 -19.19
C ALA A 242 -27.14 39.86 -20.12
N GLY A 243 -28.05 38.91 -20.37
CA GLY A 243 -29.20 39.09 -21.25
C GLY A 243 -28.84 39.11 -22.74
N ASP A 244 -27.59 38.77 -23.10
CA ASP A 244 -27.16 38.54 -24.47
C ASP A 244 -27.58 37.11 -24.87
N PHE A 245 -28.79 36.99 -25.39
CA PHE A 245 -29.28 35.79 -26.09
C PHE A 245 -29.06 35.92 -27.60
#